data_AF-A0A8I6X5X2-F1
#
_entry.id   AF-A0A8I6X5X2-F1
#
_cell.length_a   1.000
_cell.length_b   1.000
_cell.length_c   1.000
_cell.angle_alpha   90.00
_cell.angle_beta   90.00
_cell.angle_gamma   90.00
#
_symmetry.space_group_name_H-M   'P 1'
#
loop_
_entity.id
_entity.type
_entity.pdbx_description
1 polymer ?
#
loop_
_entity_poly.entity_id
_entity_poly.type
_entity_poly.pdbx_seq_one_letter_code
_entity_poly.pdbx_strand_id
1 'polypeptide(L)'
;MITALPIRGVPVVYPRVSPNWPADVSGRLRLEMPISDRSCPPRGVPLSWLRTNFEILSTYDDPETTKKHLFAYLLWLFGVMFPNSHGEVVLPGLIYFAAKIVDEPLPQNPPYSFGSAMLSHTYRGLCDATQKTSFTSKAPLLCVSYEFPQLWSWEYLPVGRPQIVEPATPYNYGEGVVTMSSRWMLG
;
A
#
# COMPACT_ATOMS: atom_id res chain seq x y z
N MET A 1 -5.58 4.25 -16.91
CA MET A 1 -4.36 4.31 -16.09
C MET A 1 -4.64 3.35 -14.95
N ILE A 2 -3.86 2.27 -14.82
CA ILE A 2 -4.26 1.02 -14.13
C ILE A 2 -4.86 1.18 -12.71
N THR A 3 -4.62 2.31 -12.05
CA THR A 3 -5.16 2.66 -10.72
C THR A 3 -5.24 4.17 -10.47
N ALA A 4 -5.21 5.01 -11.52
CA ALA A 4 -4.88 6.44 -11.43
C ALA A 4 -3.53 6.78 -10.74
N LEU A 5 -2.69 5.78 -10.41
CA LEU A 5 -1.36 6.01 -9.85
C LEU A 5 -0.39 6.54 -10.92
N PRO A 6 0.44 7.53 -10.58
CA PRO A 6 1.37 8.16 -11.51
C PRO A 6 2.34 7.19 -12.15
N ILE A 7 2.38 7.21 -13.48
CA ILE A 7 3.33 6.43 -14.31
C ILE A 7 4.52 7.33 -14.71
N ARG A 8 4.34 8.64 -14.70
CA ARG A 8 5.39 9.63 -14.94
C ARG A 8 5.98 10.07 -13.60
N GLY A 9 7.30 10.24 -13.56
CA GLY A 9 8.02 10.68 -12.36
C GLY A 9 9.34 9.95 -12.17
N VAL A 10 10.03 10.28 -11.08
CA VAL A 10 11.28 9.66 -10.65
C VAL A 10 11.02 8.20 -10.24
N PRO A 11 11.94 7.24 -10.53
CA PRO A 11 11.78 5.87 -10.07
C PRO A 11 11.72 5.78 -8.54
N VAL A 12 10.89 4.87 -8.05
CA VAL A 12 10.80 4.54 -6.61
C VAL A 12 11.98 3.63 -6.27
N VAL A 13 13.05 4.21 -5.73
CA VAL A 13 14.22 3.48 -5.25
C VAL A 13 14.30 3.63 -3.75
N TYR A 14 14.44 2.50 -3.04
CA TYR A 14 14.56 2.53 -1.59
C TYR A 14 15.80 3.33 -1.16
N PRO A 15 15.65 4.39 -0.36
CA PRO A 15 16.79 5.06 0.22
C PRO A 15 17.48 4.12 1.22
N ARG A 16 18.71 4.46 1.62
CA ARG A 16 19.37 3.75 2.71
C ARG A 16 18.51 3.87 3.98
N VAL A 17 18.13 2.71 4.51
CA VAL A 17 17.33 2.62 5.74
C VAL A 17 18.20 3.01 6.92
N SER A 18 17.72 3.98 7.71
CA SER A 18 18.35 4.34 8.99
C SER A 18 18.33 3.15 9.94
N PRO A 19 19.43 2.83 10.67
CA PRO A 19 19.42 1.76 11.66
C PRO A 19 18.40 2.01 12.78
N ASN A 20 18.03 3.27 13.02
CA ASN A 20 17.09 3.69 14.05
C ASN A 20 15.67 3.92 13.53
N TRP A 21 15.35 3.42 12.32
CA TRP A 21 14.01 3.55 11.74
C TRP A 21 12.85 3.12 12.67
N PRO A 22 12.98 2.11 13.57
CA PRO A 22 11.87 1.77 14.46
C PRO A 22 11.55 2.89 15.45
N ALA A 23 12.58 3.58 15.95
CA ALA A 23 12.42 4.72 16.84
C ALA A 23 11.79 5.91 16.10
N ASP A 24 12.14 6.12 14.83
CA ASP A 24 11.55 7.19 14.00
C ASP A 24 10.04 6.96 13.79
N VAL A 25 9.63 5.71 13.53
CA VAL A 25 8.22 5.33 13.39
C VAL A 25 7.48 5.48 14.72
N SER A 26 8.06 4.98 15.81
CA SER A 26 7.48 5.12 17.15
C SER A 26 7.32 6.58 17.57
N GLY A 27 8.30 7.43 17.28
CA GLY A 27 8.23 8.86 17.57
C GLY A 27 7.11 9.55 16.79
N ARG A 28 6.93 9.22 15.51
CA ARG A 28 5.86 9.78 14.67
C ARG A 28 4.47 9.32 15.10
N LEU A 29 4.30 8.01 15.33
CA LEU A 29 3.01 7.43 15.71
C LEU A 29 2.68 7.61 17.19
N ARG A 30 3.65 8.02 18.02
CA ARG A 30 3.58 8.08 19.49
C ARG A 30 3.13 6.75 20.11
N LEU A 31 3.53 5.65 19.49
CA LEU A 31 3.22 4.28 19.91
C LEU A 31 4.51 3.46 19.89
N GLU A 32 4.67 2.60 20.89
CA GLU A 32 5.80 1.68 20.91
C GLU A 32 5.63 0.62 19.83
N MET A 33 6.69 0.42 19.05
CA MET A 33 6.72 -0.63 18.05
C MET A 33 6.74 -2.01 18.72
N PRO A 34 6.06 -3.02 18.14
CA PRO A 34 6.09 -4.36 18.67
C PRO A 34 7.52 -4.90 18.64
N ILE A 35 7.99 -5.39 19.79
CA ILE A 35 9.30 -6.01 19.95
C ILE A 35 9.30 -7.31 19.14
N SER A 36 10.28 -7.48 18.25
CA SER A 36 10.47 -8.79 17.62
C SER A 36 11.07 -9.75 18.63
N ASP A 37 10.47 -10.93 18.76
CA ASP A 37 10.94 -12.06 19.60
C ASP A 37 12.37 -12.56 19.23
N ARG A 38 12.92 -12.05 18.13
CA ARG A 38 14.30 -12.28 17.73
C ARG A 38 15.16 -11.12 18.25
N SER A 39 16.33 -11.42 18.79
CA SER A 39 17.38 -10.47 19.22
C SER A 39 17.88 -9.47 18.15
N CYS A 40 17.24 -9.41 16.98
CA CYS A 40 17.53 -8.52 15.88
C CYS A 40 16.44 -7.43 15.79
N PRO A 41 16.71 -6.26 15.19
CA PRO A 41 15.68 -5.27 14.91
C PRO A 41 14.52 -5.88 14.10
N PRO A 42 13.29 -5.35 14.25
CA PRO A 42 12.15 -5.82 13.49
C PRO A 42 12.46 -5.78 11.99
N ARG A 43 11.87 -6.68 11.21
CA ARG A 43 12.09 -6.73 9.74
C ARG A 43 11.33 -5.64 8.98
N GLY A 44 10.37 -5.01 9.64
CA GLY A 44 9.47 -4.01 9.08
C GLY A 44 8.34 -3.67 10.06
N VAL A 45 7.44 -2.79 9.66
CA VAL A 45 6.26 -2.41 10.46
C VAL A 45 5.13 -3.44 10.21
N PRO A 46 4.60 -4.14 11.23
CA PRO A 46 3.52 -5.11 11.00
C PRO A 46 2.21 -4.44 10.58
N LEU A 47 1.53 -4.96 9.54
CA LEU A 47 0.26 -4.38 9.09
C LEU A 47 -0.88 -4.61 10.07
N SER A 48 -0.92 -5.77 10.73
CA SER A 48 -1.89 -6.08 11.78
C SER A 48 -1.79 -5.09 12.94
N TRP A 49 -0.58 -4.72 13.34
CA TRP A 49 -0.35 -3.69 14.36
C TRP A 49 -0.85 -2.32 13.90
N LEU A 50 -0.58 -1.91 12.65
CA LEU A 50 -1.13 -0.67 12.11
C LEU A 50 -2.66 -0.68 12.11
N ARG A 51 -3.26 -1.80 11.70
CA ARG A 51 -4.72 -1.97 11.68
C ARG A 51 -5.31 -1.84 13.08
N THR A 52 -4.82 -2.61 14.05
CA THR A 52 -5.38 -2.56 15.42
C THR A 52 -5.30 -1.18 16.06
N ASN A 53 -4.27 -0.39 15.75
CA ASN A 53 -4.08 0.93 16.37
C ASN A 53 -4.72 2.09 15.60
N PHE A 54 -4.92 1.96 14.28
CA PHE A 54 -5.35 3.06 13.40
C PHE A 54 -6.58 2.73 12.53
N GLU A 55 -7.30 1.64 12.77
CA GLU A 55 -8.52 1.28 12.02
C GLU A 55 -9.69 2.23 12.31
N ILE A 56 -9.77 2.81 13.52
CA ILE A 56 -10.82 3.75 13.90
C ILE A 56 -10.21 5.14 14.08
N LEU A 57 -10.64 6.09 13.26
CA LEU A 57 -10.33 7.50 13.47
C LEU A 57 -11.25 8.07 14.54
N SER A 58 -10.70 8.46 15.70
CA SER A 58 -11.48 8.98 16.81
C SER A 58 -11.99 10.41 16.60
N THR A 59 -11.22 11.29 15.94
CA THR A 59 -11.58 12.71 15.75
C THR A 59 -10.82 13.32 14.56
N TYR A 60 -11.54 13.99 13.65
CA TYR A 60 -10.97 14.68 12.47
C TYR A 60 -10.44 16.10 12.77
N ASP A 61 -10.78 16.67 13.93
CA ASP A 61 -10.50 18.08 14.24
C ASP A 61 -9.04 18.37 14.61
N ASP A 62 -8.27 17.38 15.07
CA ASP A 62 -6.87 17.58 15.43
C ASP A 62 -5.93 17.30 14.24
N PRO A 63 -5.27 18.32 13.66
CA PRO A 63 -4.41 18.15 12.49
C PRO A 63 -3.23 17.21 12.75
N GLU A 64 -2.73 17.13 13.99
CA GLU A 64 -1.66 16.22 14.36
C GLU A 64 -2.14 14.76 14.40
N THR A 65 -3.37 14.53 14.82
CA THR A 65 -4.02 13.21 14.77
C THR A 65 -4.29 12.80 13.32
N THR A 66 -4.72 13.71 12.45
CA THR A 66 -4.90 13.45 11.02
C THR A 66 -3.58 13.04 10.36
N LYS A 67 -2.47 13.74 10.62
CA LYS A 67 -1.15 13.39 10.06
C LYS A 67 -0.69 11.99 10.49
N LYS A 68 -0.88 11.62 11.76
CA LYS A 68 -0.53 10.29 12.27
C LYS A 68 -1.33 9.18 11.57
N HIS A 69 -2.63 9.36 11.45
CA HIS A 69 -3.50 8.39 10.78
C HIS A 69 -3.22 8.33 9.28
N LEU A 70 -2.92 9.46 8.63
CA LEU A 70 -2.49 9.49 7.24
C LEU A 70 -1.18 8.72 7.04
N PHE A 71 -0.19 8.94 7.91
CA PHE A 71 1.07 8.22 7.87
C PHE A 71 0.86 6.71 8.05
N ALA A 72 0.05 6.29 9.04
CA ALA A 72 -0.30 4.89 9.27
C ALA A 72 -1.03 4.26 8.07
N TYR A 73 -1.99 4.99 7.48
CA TYR A 73 -2.72 4.57 6.29
C TYR A 73 -1.79 4.40 5.09
N LEU A 74 -0.87 5.35 4.85
CA LEU A 74 0.09 5.24 3.76
C LEU A 74 1.04 4.06 3.94
N LEU A 75 1.52 3.81 5.16
CA LEU A 75 2.33 2.63 5.46
C LEU A 75 1.55 1.34 5.17
N TRP A 76 0.30 1.27 5.61
CA TRP A 76 -0.57 0.13 5.35
C TRP A 76 -0.78 -0.08 3.84
N LEU A 77 -1.12 1.00 3.12
CA LEU A 77 -1.32 0.99 1.68
C LEU A 77 -0.05 0.55 0.94
N PHE A 78 1.13 1.06 1.32
CA PHE A 78 2.40 0.65 0.73
C PHE A 78 2.71 -0.83 1.00
N GLY A 79 2.39 -1.36 2.18
CA GLY A 79 2.57 -2.79 2.45
C GLY A 79 1.66 -3.68 1.60
N VAL A 80 0.43 -3.25 1.32
CA VAL A 80 -0.50 -3.95 0.43
C VAL A 80 -0.07 -3.84 -1.04
N MET A 81 0.44 -2.68 -1.47
CA MET A 81 0.93 -2.46 -2.84
C MET A 81 2.24 -3.18 -3.13
N PHE A 82 3.12 -3.32 -2.14
CA PHE A 82 4.44 -3.92 -2.27
C PHE A 82 4.62 -5.11 -1.32
N PRO A 83 3.86 -6.21 -1.50
CA PRO A 83 3.95 -7.36 -0.63
C PRO A 83 5.33 -8.01 -0.72
N ASN A 84 5.79 -8.60 0.37
CA ASN A 84 7.10 -9.25 0.44
C ASN A 84 7.02 -10.63 1.12
N SER A 85 8.02 -11.46 0.87
CA SER A 85 8.25 -12.77 1.48
C SER A 85 8.48 -12.76 2.99
N HIS A 86 8.64 -11.57 3.61
CA HIS A 86 8.86 -11.43 5.05
C HIS A 86 7.57 -11.47 5.89
N GLY A 87 6.43 -11.74 5.26
CA GLY A 87 5.12 -11.81 5.90
C GLY A 87 4.40 -10.48 5.87
N GLU A 88 3.52 -10.27 6.85
CA GLU A 88 2.64 -9.11 6.98
C GLU A 88 3.38 -7.85 7.49
N VAL A 89 4.45 -7.44 6.79
CA VAL A 89 5.31 -6.33 7.21
C VAL A 89 5.58 -5.33 6.08
N VAL A 90 5.52 -4.05 6.41
CA VAL A 90 5.95 -2.95 5.54
C VAL A 90 7.47 -2.83 5.59
N LEU A 91 8.11 -2.85 4.42
CA LEU A 91 9.55 -2.68 4.32
C LEU A 91 10.00 -1.28 4.80
N PRO A 92 11.09 -1.18 5.58
CA PRO A 92 11.55 0.11 6.09
C PRO A 92 11.86 1.17 5.03
N GLY A 93 12.23 0.75 3.82
CA GLY A 93 12.46 1.67 2.70
C GLY A 93 11.21 2.45 2.26
N LEU A 94 10.00 1.92 2.54
CA LEU A 94 8.73 2.58 2.22
C LEU A 94 8.37 3.69 3.22
N ILE A 95 8.93 3.63 4.43
CA ILE A 95 8.69 4.61 5.50
C ILE A 95 9.09 6.01 5.05
N TYR A 96 10.20 6.13 4.31
CA TYR A 96 10.65 7.40 3.77
C TYR A 96 9.60 8.05 2.86
N PHE A 97 8.97 7.27 1.97
CA PHE A 97 7.96 7.81 1.06
C PHE A 97 6.69 8.22 1.81
N ALA A 98 6.24 7.41 2.78
CA ALA A 98 5.10 7.77 3.63
C ALA A 98 5.37 9.05 4.43
N ALA A 99 6.56 9.17 5.02
CA ALA A 99 6.97 10.36 5.77
C ALA A 99 6.97 11.60 4.88
N LYS A 100 7.60 11.50 3.70
CA LYS A 100 7.70 12.60 2.74
C LYS A 100 6.33 13.10 2.28
N ILE A 101 5.38 12.20 1.99
CA ILE A 101 4.03 12.57 1.56
C ILE A 101 3.24 13.29 2.66
N VAL A 102 3.51 12.96 3.93
CA VAL A 102 2.82 13.57 5.08
C VAL A 102 3.42 14.93 5.44
N ASP A 103 4.73 15.07 5.34
CA ASP A 103 5.45 16.27 5.81
C ASP A 103 5.52 17.37 4.74
N GLU A 104 5.58 17.00 3.46
CA GLU A 104 5.69 17.95 2.36
C GLU A 104 4.32 18.27 1.74
N PRO A 105 4.06 19.52 1.31
CA PRO A 105 2.85 19.84 0.57
C PRO A 105 2.81 19.03 -0.73
N LEU A 106 1.63 18.49 -1.06
CA LEU A 106 1.47 17.70 -2.28
C LEU A 106 1.80 18.55 -3.51
N PRO A 107 2.80 18.15 -4.32
CA PRO A 107 3.11 18.86 -5.55
C PRO A 107 1.96 18.73 -6.54
N GLN A 108 1.81 19.72 -7.43
CA GLN A 108 0.78 19.73 -8.49
C GLN A 108 0.83 18.46 -9.35
N ASN A 109 2.04 17.91 -9.55
CA ASN A 109 2.25 16.63 -10.20
C ASN A 109 2.96 15.68 -9.23
N PRO A 110 2.53 14.41 -9.17
CA PRO A 110 3.19 13.40 -8.35
C PRO A 110 4.67 13.22 -8.76
N PRO A 111 5.61 13.25 -7.80
CA PRO A 111 7.04 13.26 -8.11
C PRO A 111 7.59 11.86 -8.42
N TYR A 112 6.93 10.82 -7.94
CA TYR A 112 7.36 9.43 -8.08
C TYR A 112 6.42 8.64 -8.97
N SER A 113 7.00 7.76 -9.78
CA SER A 113 6.25 6.81 -10.60
C SER A 113 5.84 5.57 -9.79
N PHE A 114 4.90 5.74 -8.87
CA PHE A 114 4.37 4.62 -8.06
C PHE A 114 3.64 3.58 -8.93
N GLY A 115 3.00 4.01 -10.02
CA GLY A 115 2.33 3.11 -10.96
C GLY A 115 3.32 2.16 -11.65
N SER A 116 4.43 2.69 -12.16
CA SER A 116 5.47 1.82 -12.75
C SER A 116 6.14 0.94 -11.71
N ALA A 117 6.43 1.46 -10.51
CA ALA A 117 7.03 0.67 -9.44
C ALA A 117 6.15 -0.53 -9.04
N MET A 118 4.84 -0.29 -8.86
CA MET A 118 3.87 -1.34 -8.53
C MET A 118 3.75 -2.38 -9.65
N LEU A 119 3.72 -1.95 -10.91
CA LEU A 119 3.69 -2.86 -12.05
C LEU A 119 4.95 -3.72 -12.10
N SER A 120 6.13 -3.12 -11.99
CA SER A 120 7.40 -3.85 -11.98
C SER A 120 7.45 -4.87 -10.83
N HIS A 121 6.95 -4.51 -9.65
CA HIS A 121 6.87 -5.42 -8.50
C HIS A 121 5.92 -6.60 -8.76
N THR A 122 4.74 -6.32 -9.30
CA THR A 122 3.74 -7.34 -9.67
C THR A 122 4.28 -8.29 -10.74
N TYR A 123 4.87 -7.75 -11.82
CA TYR A 123 5.47 -8.56 -12.88
C TYR A 123 6.58 -9.45 -12.33
N ARG A 124 7.44 -8.92 -11.46
CA ARG A 124 8.47 -9.73 -10.79
C ARG A 124 7.86 -10.88 -9.99
N GLY A 125 6.81 -10.62 -9.20
CA GLY A 125 6.12 -11.66 -8.44
C GLY A 125 5.50 -12.75 -9.31
N LEU A 126 4.93 -12.37 -10.46
CA LEU A 126 4.38 -13.31 -11.45
C LEU A 126 5.47 -14.12 -12.17
N CYS A 127 6.56 -13.47 -12.56
CA CYS A 127 7.73 -14.15 -13.13
C CYS A 127 8.31 -15.16 -12.13
N ASP A 128 8.49 -14.76 -10.87
CA ASP A 128 8.97 -15.65 -9.81
C ASP A 128 8.04 -16.86 -9.61
N ALA A 129 6.73 -16.66 -9.67
CA ALA A 129 5.74 -17.74 -9.52
C ALA A 129 5.76 -18.73 -10.71
N THR A 130 5.98 -18.23 -11.94
CA THR A 130 6.02 -19.08 -13.14
C THR A 130 7.35 -19.81 -13.34
N GLN A 131 8.45 -19.25 -12.85
CA GLN A 131 9.80 -19.80 -13.04
C GLN A 131 10.26 -20.74 -11.92
N LYS A 132 9.71 -20.62 -10.71
CA LYS A 132 10.08 -21.49 -9.57
C LYS A 132 9.33 -22.82 -9.65
N THR A 133 9.91 -23.79 -10.36
CA THR A 133 9.37 -25.15 -10.54
C THR A 133 9.79 -26.13 -9.45
N SER A 134 10.72 -25.76 -8.56
CA SER A 134 11.22 -26.66 -7.52
C SER A 134 10.41 -26.56 -6.22
N PHE A 135 9.62 -27.59 -5.92
CA PHE A 135 9.00 -27.81 -4.60
C PHE A 135 10.04 -27.99 -3.46
N THR A 136 11.31 -28.18 -3.80
CA THR A 136 12.40 -28.54 -2.88
C THR A 136 13.03 -27.36 -2.13
N SER A 137 12.76 -26.11 -2.53
CA SER A 137 13.34 -24.93 -1.87
C SER A 137 12.32 -23.83 -1.75
N LYS A 138 11.62 -23.79 -0.60
CA LYS A 138 10.63 -22.77 -0.19
C LYS A 138 9.63 -22.43 -1.30
N ALA A 139 8.42 -22.99 -1.19
CA ALA A 139 7.32 -22.74 -2.13
C ALA A 139 7.29 -21.28 -2.62
N PRO A 140 7.08 -21.03 -3.93
CA PRO A 140 7.03 -19.67 -4.47
C PRO A 140 5.93 -18.89 -3.76
N LEU A 141 6.32 -18.02 -2.84
CA LEU A 141 5.41 -17.06 -2.23
C LEU A 141 5.04 -16.07 -3.32
N LEU A 142 3.78 -16.14 -3.79
CA LEU A 142 3.20 -15.18 -4.71
C LEU A 142 3.11 -13.82 -4.01
N CYS A 143 4.18 -13.04 -4.08
CA CYS A 143 4.24 -11.69 -3.54
C CYS A 143 3.71 -10.71 -4.59
N VAL A 144 2.42 -10.80 -4.88
CA VAL A 144 1.74 -9.98 -5.89
C VAL A 144 0.57 -9.23 -5.26
N SER A 145 0.42 -7.96 -5.60
CA SER A 145 -0.73 -7.15 -5.21
C SER A 145 -1.91 -7.48 -6.14
N TYR A 146 -2.59 -8.60 -5.89
CA TYR A 146 -3.59 -9.21 -6.79
C TYR A 146 -4.85 -8.36 -7.00
N GLU A 147 -5.19 -7.51 -6.03
CA GLU A 147 -6.36 -6.60 -6.09
C GLU A 147 -6.26 -5.63 -7.28
N PHE A 148 -5.05 -5.23 -7.67
CA PHE A 148 -4.87 -4.21 -8.70
C PHE A 148 -5.04 -4.73 -10.14
N PRO A 149 -4.48 -5.89 -10.52
CA PRO A 149 -4.86 -6.56 -11.76
C PRO A 149 -6.36 -6.84 -11.86
N GLN A 150 -7.03 -7.15 -10.74
CA GLN A 150 -8.47 -7.35 -10.70
C GLN A 150 -9.20 -6.04 -11.03
N LEU A 151 -8.90 -4.95 -10.32
CA LEU A 151 -9.46 -3.62 -10.58
C LEU A 151 -9.22 -3.16 -12.03
N TRP A 152 -8.01 -3.37 -12.55
CA TRP A 152 -7.71 -3.04 -13.94
C TRP A 152 -8.60 -3.79 -14.93
N SER A 153 -8.75 -5.10 -14.72
CA SER A 153 -9.59 -5.91 -15.60
C SER A 153 -11.04 -5.45 -15.54
N TRP A 154 -11.54 -5.01 -14.39
CA TRP A 154 -12.89 -4.45 -14.26
C TRP A 154 -13.07 -3.09 -14.95
N GLU A 155 -12.02 -2.26 -15.01
CA GLU A 155 -12.06 -0.98 -15.73
C GLU A 155 -12.05 -1.17 -17.25
N TYR A 156 -11.27 -2.12 -17.77
CA TYR A 156 -10.95 -2.22 -19.20
C TYR A 156 -11.63 -3.39 -19.92
N LEU A 157 -12.05 -4.44 -19.21
CA LEU A 157 -12.76 -5.56 -19.80
C LEU A 157 -14.25 -5.43 -19.47
N PRO A 158 -15.12 -5.29 -20.49
CA PRO A 158 -16.57 -5.19 -20.27
C PRO A 158 -17.19 -6.51 -19.77
N VAL A 159 -16.50 -7.63 -19.96
CA VAL A 159 -16.96 -8.98 -19.59
C VAL A 159 -16.51 -9.32 -18.17
N GLY A 160 -17.46 -9.70 -17.31
CA GLY A 160 -17.18 -10.14 -15.94
C GLY A 160 -16.86 -9.02 -14.94
N ARG A 161 -17.03 -7.75 -15.32
CA ARG A 161 -16.91 -6.62 -14.40
C ARG A 161 -18.08 -6.63 -13.40
N PRO A 162 -17.83 -6.50 -12.09
CA PRO A 162 -18.90 -6.33 -11.11
C PRO A 162 -19.66 -5.03 -11.40
N GLN A 163 -20.97 -5.04 -11.19
CA GLN A 163 -21.81 -3.86 -11.32
C GLN A 163 -22.11 -3.29 -9.94
N ILE A 164 -22.11 -1.97 -9.80
CA ILE A 164 -22.54 -1.32 -8.56
C ILE A 164 -24.06 -1.39 -8.52
N VAL A 165 -24.58 -2.27 -7.68
CA VAL A 165 -25.99 -2.32 -7.31
C VAL A 165 -26.07 -1.59 -5.97
N GLU A 166 -26.63 -0.37 -5.97
CA GLU A 166 -26.83 0.51 -4.80
C GLU A 166 -25.57 1.21 -4.22
N PRO A 167 -25.20 2.41 -4.72
CA PRO A 167 -24.13 3.20 -4.11
C PRO A 167 -24.54 3.70 -2.71
N ALA A 168 -23.74 3.35 -1.69
CA ALA A 168 -24.07 3.61 -0.28
C ALA A 168 -24.03 5.09 0.17
N THR A 169 -23.73 6.05 -0.70
CA THR A 169 -23.68 7.49 -0.38
C THR A 169 -23.96 8.36 -1.61
N PRO A 170 -24.52 9.58 -1.47
CA PRO A 170 -24.90 10.42 -2.60
C PRO A 170 -23.68 11.12 -3.19
N TYR A 171 -22.83 10.38 -3.89
CA TYR A 171 -21.91 10.97 -4.85
C TYR A 171 -22.60 10.90 -6.21
N ASN A 172 -23.05 12.06 -6.71
CA ASN A 172 -23.54 12.19 -8.07
C ASN A 172 -22.33 12.05 -9.02
N TYR A 173 -21.97 10.82 -9.34
CA TYR A 173 -21.01 10.53 -10.40
C TYR A 173 -21.68 10.90 -11.71
N GLY A 174 -21.57 12.16 -12.13
CA GLY A 174 -21.94 12.56 -13.49
C GLY A 174 -21.13 11.70 -14.46
N GLU A 175 -21.79 10.83 -15.23
CA GLU A 175 -21.27 9.93 -16.27
C GLU A 175 -19.76 9.59 -16.19
N GLY A 176 -19.29 9.22 -15.00
CA GLY A 176 -17.86 9.20 -14.66
C GLY A 176 -17.38 7.80 -14.28
N VAL A 177 -16.18 7.46 -14.72
CA VAL A 177 -15.51 6.17 -14.48
C VAL A 177 -15.40 5.90 -12.98
N VAL A 178 -15.90 4.73 -12.58
CA VAL A 178 -15.89 4.23 -11.20
C VAL A 178 -14.45 4.06 -10.70
N THR A 179 -14.11 4.66 -9.55
CA THR A 179 -12.78 4.56 -8.95
C THR A 179 -12.73 3.61 -7.75
N MET A 180 -11.51 3.23 -7.38
CA MET A 180 -11.08 2.28 -6.33
C MET A 180 -11.75 2.41 -4.94
N SER A 181 -12.36 3.55 -4.63
CA SER A 181 -13.10 3.83 -3.39
C SER A 181 -14.57 3.35 -3.39
N SER A 182 -15.04 2.77 -4.48
CA SER A 182 -16.42 2.28 -4.62
C SER A 182 -16.54 0.86 -4.10
N ARG A 183 -17.56 0.58 -3.27
CA ARG A 183 -17.85 -0.77 -2.78
C ARG A 183 -18.47 -1.59 -3.92
N TRP A 184 -17.73 -2.55 -4.45
CA TRP A 184 -18.21 -3.50 -5.45
C TRP A 184 -18.93 -4.66 -4.75
N MET A 185 -20.13 -5.00 -5.21
CA MET A 185 -20.86 -6.19 -4.79
C MET A 185 -20.92 -7.17 -5.97
N LEU A 186 -20.75 -8.46 -5.71
CA LEU A 186 -21.05 -9.51 -6.69
C LEU A 186 -22.57 -9.61 -6.79
N GLY A 187 -23.10 -9.33 -7.99
CA GLY A 187 -24.50 -9.59 -8.35
C GLY A 187 -24.77 -11.06 -8.59
#